data_AF-A0A1I5C6V3-F1
#
_entry.id   AF-A0A1I5C6V3-F1
#
_cell.length_a   1.000
_cell.length_b   1.000
_cell.length_c   1.000
_cell.angle_alpha   90.00
_cell.angle_beta   90.00
_cell.angle_gamma   90.00
#
_symmetry.space_group_name_H-M   'P 1'
#
loop_
_entity.id
_entity.type
_entity.pdbx_description
1 polymer ?
#
loop_
_entity_poly.entity_id
_entity_poly.type
_entity_poly.pdbx_seq_one_letter_code
_entity_poly.pdbx_strand_id
1 'polypeptide(L)'
;MTARRLAPAGAALLVALAAAGCGVPVGDAPTTIAPSDVPYGLASPTEASPSTASPVPRADEPLVFLVGPGDLLVPRGRGTGTGTPADRLDALLAALAAGPTEGERAEGLSTALPPGVELGVTGDDDGTVTVDLGGPVDAPSGRESRSAVAQVVLTATSLPGADAVLLTRDGVPVEAPLPSGELTSAPLTEADYAVFLTSPPT
;
A
#
# COMPACT_ATOMS: atom_id res chain seq x y z
N MET A 1 22.07 -42.82 -65.77
CA MET A 1 21.08 -43.33 -64.80
C MET A 1 21.82 -43.81 -63.57
N THR A 2 21.51 -43.51 -62.32
CA THR A 2 20.73 -42.45 -61.66
C THR A 2 20.84 -42.78 -60.16
N ALA A 3 21.02 -41.74 -59.34
CA ALA A 3 20.63 -41.65 -57.93
C ALA A 3 21.25 -42.59 -56.87
N ARG A 4 22.23 -42.02 -56.16
CA ARG A 4 22.57 -42.30 -54.76
C ARG A 4 21.36 -41.91 -53.89
N ARG A 5 20.89 -42.81 -53.02
CA ARG A 5 19.87 -42.50 -51.99
C ARG A 5 20.48 -42.69 -50.60
N LEU A 6 20.45 -41.58 -49.85
CA LEU A 6 20.87 -41.42 -48.46
C LEU A 6 19.77 -41.92 -47.50
N ALA A 7 20.22 -42.20 -46.27
CA ALA A 7 19.53 -42.80 -45.11
C ALA A 7 18.27 -42.05 -44.62
N PRO A 8 17.62 -42.55 -43.54
CA PRO A 8 17.94 -41.94 -42.25
C PRO A 8 17.99 -42.93 -41.07
N ALA A 9 19.18 -43.08 -40.48
CA ALA A 9 19.35 -43.54 -39.11
C ALA A 9 19.22 -42.30 -38.20
N GLY A 10 17.99 -41.97 -37.79
CA GLY A 10 17.69 -40.68 -37.16
C GLY A 10 16.59 -40.75 -36.10
N ALA A 11 16.51 -41.84 -35.33
CA ALA A 11 15.43 -42.05 -34.37
C ALA A 11 15.87 -42.48 -32.96
N ALA A 12 17.16 -42.40 -32.61
CA ALA A 12 17.66 -42.93 -31.33
C ALA A 12 18.43 -41.93 -30.45
N LEU A 13 18.33 -40.61 -30.69
CA LEU A 13 19.09 -39.60 -29.93
C LEU A 13 18.21 -38.46 -29.37
N LEU A 14 17.04 -38.78 -28.81
CA LEU A 14 16.10 -37.79 -28.26
C LEU A 14 15.63 -38.10 -26.81
N VAL A 15 16.47 -38.73 -25.99
CA VAL A 15 16.12 -39.06 -24.57
C VAL A 15 17.21 -38.65 -23.57
N ALA A 16 18.09 -37.69 -23.89
CA ALA A 16 19.23 -37.34 -23.03
C ALA A 16 19.36 -35.85 -22.65
N LEU A 17 18.34 -35.00 -22.90
CA LEU A 17 18.43 -33.55 -22.65
C LEU A 17 17.34 -33.05 -21.68
N ALA A 18 17.31 -33.56 -20.43
CA ALA A 18 16.33 -33.12 -19.44
C ALA A 18 16.88 -32.95 -18.01
N ALA A 19 18.14 -32.53 -17.83
CA ALA A 19 18.66 -32.24 -16.48
C ALA A 19 19.76 -31.15 -16.41
N ALA A 20 19.69 -30.11 -17.26
CA ALA A 20 20.49 -28.91 -17.06
C ALA A 20 19.75 -27.94 -16.13
N GLY A 21 19.65 -28.31 -14.85
CA GLY A 21 19.29 -27.36 -13.79
C GLY A 21 20.54 -26.57 -13.41
N CYS A 22 20.44 -25.23 -13.40
CA CYS A 22 21.47 -24.36 -12.82
C CYS A 22 21.43 -24.50 -11.29
N GLY A 23 22.11 -25.53 -10.76
CA GLY A 23 22.47 -25.59 -9.35
C GLY A 23 23.74 -24.78 -9.13
N VAL A 24 23.63 -23.56 -8.59
CA VAL A 24 24.79 -22.84 -8.07
C VAL A 24 25.23 -23.56 -6.79
N PRO A 25 26.46 -24.09 -6.71
CA PRO A 25 26.95 -24.64 -5.46
C PRO A 25 27.02 -23.51 -4.44
N VAL A 26 26.30 -23.69 -3.32
CA VAL A 26 26.45 -22.81 -2.16
C VAL A 26 27.89 -22.96 -1.70
N GLY A 27 28.69 -21.92 -1.89
CA GLY A 27 30.09 -21.88 -1.45
C GLY A 27 30.20 -22.14 0.05
N ASP A 28 31.33 -22.72 0.43
CA ASP A 28 31.71 -23.10 1.79
C ASP A 28 31.35 -22.07 2.87
N ALA A 29 31.15 -22.58 4.08
CA ALA A 29 30.84 -21.81 5.28
C ALA A 29 31.76 -20.58 5.45
N PRO A 30 31.24 -19.46 5.99
CA PRO A 30 31.99 -18.22 6.12
C PRO A 30 33.29 -18.42 6.90
N THR A 31 34.43 -18.28 6.22
CA THR A 31 35.75 -18.27 6.85
C THR A 31 36.08 -16.87 7.34
N THR A 32 36.62 -16.76 8.55
CA THR A 32 37.02 -15.48 9.12
C THR A 32 38.35 -15.05 8.52
N ILE A 33 38.36 -13.91 7.82
CA ILE A 33 39.57 -13.33 7.24
C ILE A 33 40.44 -12.80 8.38
N ALA A 34 41.73 -13.15 8.39
CA ALA A 34 42.68 -12.62 9.36
C ALA A 34 42.81 -11.09 9.17
N PRO A 35 42.80 -10.30 10.26
CA PRO A 35 42.79 -8.83 10.18
C PRO A 35 44.06 -8.23 9.56
N SER A 36 45.07 -9.05 9.24
CA SER A 36 46.31 -8.66 8.57
C SER A 36 46.21 -8.54 7.04
N ASP A 37 45.14 -9.04 6.42
CA ASP A 37 44.98 -9.06 4.95
C ASP A 37 44.08 -7.92 4.42
N VAL A 38 43.74 -6.95 5.26
CA VAL A 38 42.84 -5.83 4.90
C VAL A 38 43.64 -4.54 4.76
N PRO A 39 43.70 -3.91 3.56
CA PRO A 39 44.34 -2.61 3.36
C PRO A 39 43.77 -1.52 4.27
N TYR A 40 44.63 -0.61 4.75
CA TYR A 40 44.24 0.51 5.59
C TYR A 40 43.12 1.34 4.93
N GLY A 41 42.00 1.49 5.65
CA GLY A 41 40.83 2.26 5.20
C GLY A 41 39.52 1.47 5.14
N LEU A 42 39.55 0.13 5.16
CA LEU A 42 38.34 -0.71 5.12
C LEU A 42 37.82 -1.14 6.50
N ALA A 43 38.62 -0.96 7.56
CA ALA A 43 38.28 -1.29 8.94
C ALA A 43 38.00 -0.05 9.81
N SER A 44 37.91 1.14 9.20
CA SER A 44 37.28 2.27 9.88
C SER A 44 35.83 1.87 10.17
N PRO A 45 35.30 2.07 11.39
CA PRO A 45 33.87 1.97 11.58
C PRO A 45 33.27 3.09 10.73
N THR A 46 32.84 2.76 9.52
CA THR A 46 31.72 3.47 8.92
C THR A 46 30.62 3.28 9.95
N GLU A 47 30.30 4.35 10.68
CA GLU A 47 28.97 4.48 11.27
C GLU A 47 28.01 4.31 10.10
N ALA A 48 27.54 3.08 9.92
CA ALA A 48 26.38 2.81 9.11
C ALA A 48 25.26 3.54 9.83
N SER A 49 24.97 4.77 9.42
CA SER A 49 23.71 5.41 9.73
C SER A 49 22.64 4.35 9.45
N PRO A 50 21.81 3.96 10.43
CA PRO A 50 20.73 3.04 10.13
C PRO A 50 19.91 3.72 9.04
N SER A 51 19.93 3.16 7.84
CA SER A 51 18.90 3.49 6.87
C SER A 51 17.63 2.99 7.52
N THR A 52 16.85 3.90 8.11
CA THR A 52 15.54 3.59 8.66
C THR A 52 14.68 3.18 7.47
N ALA A 53 14.72 1.89 7.13
CA ALA A 53 13.77 1.32 6.20
C ALA A 53 12.39 1.61 6.81
N SER A 54 11.52 2.25 6.03
CA SER A 54 10.16 2.52 6.46
C SER A 54 9.54 1.20 6.95
N PRO A 55 9.00 1.15 8.18
CA PRO A 55 8.48 -0.09 8.73
C PRO A 55 7.37 -0.61 7.82
N VAL A 56 7.52 -1.86 7.35
CA VAL A 56 6.47 -2.56 6.62
C VAL A 56 5.31 -2.77 7.61
N PRO A 57 4.07 -2.37 7.28
CA PRO A 57 2.93 -2.60 8.16
C PRO A 57 2.77 -4.09 8.45
N ARG A 58 2.42 -4.42 9.70
CA ARG A 58 2.09 -5.81 10.06
C ARG A 58 0.73 -6.16 9.43
N ALA A 59 0.55 -7.43 9.06
CA ALA A 59 -0.64 -7.90 8.36
C ALA A 59 -1.98 -7.64 9.09
N ASP A 60 -1.96 -7.46 10.41
CA ASP A 60 -3.15 -7.21 11.25
C ASP A 60 -3.25 -5.78 11.81
N GLU A 61 -2.37 -4.87 11.39
CA GLU A 61 -2.39 -3.48 11.86
C GLU A 61 -3.27 -2.63 10.93
N PRO A 62 -4.26 -1.89 11.46
CA PRO A 62 -5.06 -0.98 10.64
C PRO A 62 -4.17 0.09 10.00
N LEU A 63 -4.59 0.57 8.83
CA LEU A 63 -3.77 1.35 7.93
C LEU A 63 -4.39 2.73 7.72
N VAL A 64 -3.56 3.77 7.71
CA VAL A 64 -3.92 5.03 7.05
C VAL A 64 -3.31 5.07 5.66
N PHE A 65 -4.05 5.56 4.69
CA PHE A 65 -3.60 5.68 3.31
C PHE A 65 -3.21 7.14 3.03
N LEU A 66 -1.95 7.35 2.69
CA LEU A 66 -1.36 8.67 2.44
C LEU A 66 -1.01 8.84 0.96
N VAL A 67 -1.04 10.07 0.46
CA VAL A 67 -0.70 10.35 -0.95
C VAL A 67 0.82 10.28 -1.11
N GLY A 68 1.29 9.45 -2.03
CA GLY A 68 2.69 9.26 -2.37
C GLY A 68 3.01 9.64 -3.83
N PRO A 69 4.19 9.23 -4.33
CA PRO A 69 4.61 9.49 -5.70
C PRO A 69 3.64 8.94 -6.75
N GLY A 70 3.46 9.68 -7.85
CA GLY A 70 2.49 9.31 -8.88
C GLY A 70 1.04 9.37 -8.39
N ASP A 71 0.80 10.07 -7.28
CA ASP A 71 -0.48 10.22 -6.61
C ASP A 71 -1.16 8.89 -6.23
N LEU A 72 -0.34 7.88 -5.94
CA LEU A 72 -0.79 6.60 -5.41
C LEU A 72 -0.97 6.71 -3.90
N LEU A 73 -1.91 5.93 -3.38
CA LEU A 73 -2.14 5.84 -1.95
C LEU A 73 -1.26 4.76 -1.33
N VAL A 74 -0.43 5.18 -0.38
CA VAL A 74 0.56 4.35 0.30
C VAL A 74 0.04 4.01 1.70
N PRO A 75 -0.10 2.72 2.05
CA PRO A 75 -0.55 2.32 3.37
C PRO A 75 0.53 2.55 4.43
N ARG A 76 0.11 3.01 5.61
CA ARG A 76 0.95 3.16 6.80
C ARG A 76 0.23 2.62 8.03
N GLY A 77 0.89 1.70 8.74
CA GLY A 77 0.36 1.13 9.97
C GLY A 77 0.13 2.21 11.02
N ARG A 78 -1.05 2.18 11.66
CA ARG A 78 -1.35 3.02 12.81
C ARG A 78 -1.88 2.16 13.94
N GLY A 79 -1.28 2.33 15.12
CA GLY A 79 -1.82 1.75 16.34
C GLY A 79 -3.10 2.47 16.78
N THR A 80 -4.22 1.76 16.79
CA THR A 80 -5.53 2.29 17.25
C THR A 80 -5.81 2.00 18.74
N GLY A 81 -4.83 1.44 19.46
CA GLY A 81 -5.01 1.03 20.86
C GLY A 81 -6.00 -0.13 21.04
N THR A 82 -6.55 -0.23 22.26
CA THR A 82 -7.56 -1.21 22.66
C THR A 82 -8.90 -0.51 22.90
N GLY A 83 -10.01 -1.09 22.45
CA GLY A 83 -11.34 -0.50 22.59
C GLY A 83 -12.38 -1.26 21.78
N THR A 84 -13.58 -0.69 21.65
CA THR A 84 -14.59 -1.21 20.72
C THR A 84 -14.13 -0.98 19.26
N PRO A 85 -14.69 -1.71 18.28
CA PRO A 85 -14.39 -1.44 16.86
C PRO A 85 -14.62 0.02 16.47
N ALA A 86 -15.69 0.64 16.97
CA ALA A 86 -15.99 2.06 16.74
C ALA A 86 -14.89 2.99 17.29
N ASP A 87 -14.47 2.79 18.55
CA ASP A 87 -13.39 3.60 19.15
C ASP A 87 -12.08 3.49 18.35
N ARG A 88 -11.79 2.29 17.83
CA ARG A 88 -10.59 2.04 17.02
C ARG A 88 -10.69 2.71 15.65
N LEU A 89 -11.86 2.68 15.03
CA LEU A 89 -12.11 3.36 13.76
C LEU A 89 -12.03 4.88 13.90
N ASP A 90 -12.63 5.45 14.95
CA ASP A 90 -12.51 6.88 15.27
C ASP A 90 -11.05 7.28 15.47
N ALA A 91 -10.27 6.49 16.22
CA ALA A 91 -8.85 6.75 16.41
C ALA A 91 -8.07 6.70 15.09
N LEU A 92 -8.43 5.80 14.18
CA LEU A 92 -7.81 5.65 12.87
C LEU A 92 -8.14 6.83 11.95
N LEU A 93 -9.41 7.24 11.89
CA LEU A 93 -9.87 8.40 11.12
C LEU A 93 -9.30 9.71 11.66
N ALA A 94 -9.18 9.86 12.98
CA ALA A 94 -8.50 10.99 13.60
C ALA A 94 -7.01 11.03 13.22
N ALA A 95 -6.35 9.87 13.16
CA ALA A 95 -4.95 9.76 12.73
C ALA A 95 -4.77 10.13 11.25
N LEU A 96 -5.75 9.84 10.40
CA LEU A 96 -5.79 10.27 8.99
C LEU A 96 -6.04 11.78 8.86
N ALA A 97 -7.00 12.32 9.60
CA ALA A 97 -7.33 13.76 9.61
C ALA A 97 -6.16 14.63 10.09
N ALA A 98 -5.36 14.13 11.04
CA ALA A 98 -4.11 14.77 11.47
C ALA A 98 -3.04 14.82 10.35
N GLY A 99 -3.17 13.98 9.33
CA GLY A 99 -2.27 13.90 8.19
C GLY A 99 -1.00 13.09 8.44
N PRO A 100 -0.02 13.16 7.51
CA PRO A 100 1.25 12.46 7.64
C PRO A 100 2.04 12.93 8.87
N THR A 101 2.88 12.06 9.42
CA THR A 101 3.91 12.41 10.41
C THR A 101 5.06 13.18 9.76
N GLU A 102 5.97 13.76 10.57
CA GLU A 102 7.15 14.44 10.04
C GLU A 102 8.07 13.49 9.24
N GLY A 103 8.25 12.25 9.72
CA GLY A 103 9.00 11.22 9.00
C GLY A 103 8.36 10.85 7.67
N GLU A 104 7.04 10.64 7.65
CA GLU A 104 6.29 10.37 6.42
C GLU A 104 6.36 11.54 5.42
N ARG A 105 6.32 12.80 5.90
CA ARG A 105 6.52 13.98 5.04
C ARG A 105 7.95 14.03 4.47
N ALA A 106 8.96 13.68 5.27
CA ALA A 106 10.34 13.61 4.81
C ALA A 106 10.54 12.52 3.75
N GLU A 107 9.71 11.48 3.75
CA GLU A 107 9.63 10.45 2.70
C GLU A 107 8.82 10.89 1.47
N GLY A 108 8.28 12.12 1.46
CA GLY A 108 7.51 12.68 0.36
C GLY A 108 6.02 12.32 0.38
N LEU A 109 5.49 11.83 1.51
CA LEU A 109 4.06 11.58 1.65
C LEU A 109 3.29 12.84 2.04
N SER A 110 2.07 12.95 1.53
CA SER A 110 1.15 14.06 1.76
C SER A 110 -0.27 13.57 2.01
N THR A 111 -1.23 14.50 2.09
CA THR A 111 -2.66 14.20 2.21
C THR A 111 -3.43 15.07 1.22
N ALA A 112 -4.50 14.53 0.65
CA ALA A 112 -5.48 15.28 -0.15
C ALA A 112 -6.63 15.80 0.72
N LEU A 113 -6.65 15.47 2.02
CA LEU A 113 -7.63 16.00 2.95
C LEU A 113 -7.40 17.50 3.22
N PRO A 114 -8.48 18.31 3.24
CA PRO A 114 -8.35 19.73 3.51
C PRO A 114 -7.90 19.97 4.97
N PRO A 115 -7.19 21.09 5.23
CA PRO A 115 -6.73 21.41 6.57
C PRO A 115 -7.92 21.63 7.51
N GLY A 116 -7.88 21.01 8.69
CA GLY A 116 -8.94 21.12 9.69
C GLY A 116 -10.18 20.29 9.41
N VAL A 117 -10.10 19.31 8.49
CA VAL A 117 -11.16 18.29 8.36
C VAL A 117 -11.34 17.54 9.67
N GLU A 118 -12.59 17.22 9.99
CA GLU A 118 -12.94 16.34 11.11
C GLU A 118 -13.67 15.12 10.53
N LEU A 119 -13.30 13.93 11.00
CA LEU A 119 -13.87 12.66 10.57
C LEU A 119 -14.33 11.92 11.82
N GLY A 120 -15.60 11.54 11.88
CA GLY A 120 -16.16 10.83 13.03
C GLY A 120 -17.12 9.72 12.63
N VAL A 121 -17.07 8.61 13.34
CA VAL A 121 -18.00 7.49 13.16
C VAL A 121 -19.31 7.82 13.87
N THR A 122 -20.42 7.76 13.14
CA THR A 122 -21.76 8.07 13.69
C THR A 122 -22.71 6.86 13.68
N GLY A 123 -22.32 5.78 13.02
CA GLY A 123 -23.10 4.56 12.97
C GLY A 123 -22.34 3.41 12.30
N ASP A 124 -22.83 2.21 12.55
CA ASP A 124 -22.41 0.96 11.92
C ASP A 124 -23.66 0.13 11.68
N ASP A 125 -23.88 -0.30 10.44
CA ASP A 125 -24.99 -1.17 10.04
C ASP A 125 -24.43 -2.30 9.17
N ASP A 126 -24.27 -3.48 9.78
CA ASP A 126 -23.79 -4.71 9.14
C ASP A 126 -22.49 -4.52 8.32
N GLY A 127 -21.51 -3.82 8.90
CA GLY A 127 -20.23 -3.52 8.28
C GLY A 127 -20.21 -2.28 7.39
N THR A 128 -21.36 -1.61 7.19
CA THR A 128 -21.40 -0.28 6.58
C THR A 128 -21.25 0.78 7.67
N VAL A 129 -20.07 1.37 7.77
CA VAL A 129 -19.79 2.44 8.73
C VAL A 129 -20.20 3.80 8.18
N THR A 130 -20.89 4.60 8.98
CA THR A 130 -21.26 5.96 8.62
C THR A 130 -20.21 6.93 9.16
N VAL A 131 -19.54 7.65 8.27
CA VAL A 131 -18.50 8.64 8.60
C VAL A 131 -19.02 10.05 8.30
N ASP A 132 -19.11 10.87 9.34
CA ASP A 132 -19.51 12.26 9.22
C ASP A 132 -18.29 13.16 8.95
N LEU A 133 -18.46 14.05 7.97
CA LEU A 133 -17.44 14.96 7.46
C LEU A 133 -17.63 16.37 8.03
N GLY A 134 -16.91 16.68 9.10
CA GLY A 134 -16.85 18.02 9.69
C GLY A 134 -15.73 18.89 9.10
N GLY A 135 -15.55 20.07 9.70
CA GLY A 135 -14.51 21.03 9.31
C GLY A 135 -14.90 22.01 8.19
N PRO A 136 -13.93 22.76 7.63
CA PRO A 136 -14.19 23.82 6.65
C PRO A 136 -14.80 23.28 5.35
N VAL A 137 -15.68 24.07 4.74
CA VAL A 137 -16.53 23.69 3.60
C VAL A 137 -15.77 23.72 2.27
N ASP A 138 -14.56 24.27 2.24
CA ASP A 138 -13.69 24.26 1.07
C ASP A 138 -13.21 22.83 0.78
N ALA A 139 -14.11 22.06 0.17
CA ALA A 139 -13.84 20.70 -0.24
C ALA A 139 -12.87 20.73 -1.43
N PRO A 140 -11.91 19.79 -1.48
CA PRO A 140 -11.10 19.59 -2.66
C PRO A 140 -11.99 19.33 -3.89
N SER A 141 -11.45 19.53 -5.08
CA SER A 141 -12.19 19.34 -6.33
C SER A 141 -11.43 18.47 -7.34
N GLY A 142 -12.16 17.94 -8.31
CA GLY A 142 -11.59 17.16 -9.40
C GLY A 142 -10.82 15.93 -8.92
N ARG A 143 -9.52 15.90 -9.17
CA ARG A 143 -8.67 14.75 -8.82
C ARG A 143 -8.39 14.66 -7.33
N GLU A 144 -8.20 15.80 -6.69
CA GLU A 144 -7.90 15.88 -5.26
C GLU A 144 -9.09 15.39 -4.42
N SER A 145 -10.33 15.70 -4.83
CA SER A 145 -11.53 15.20 -4.16
C SER A 145 -11.65 13.68 -4.21
N ARG A 146 -11.33 13.08 -5.38
CA ARG A 146 -11.30 11.62 -5.52
C ARG A 146 -10.24 10.99 -4.63
N SER A 147 -9.06 11.60 -4.57
CA SER A 147 -7.98 11.15 -3.68
C SER A 147 -8.37 11.26 -2.21
N ALA A 148 -9.02 12.36 -1.81
CA ALA A 148 -9.49 12.57 -0.44
C ALA A 148 -10.52 11.50 -0.01
N VAL A 149 -11.52 11.23 -0.85
CA VAL A 149 -12.50 10.17 -0.57
C VAL A 149 -11.82 8.79 -0.55
N ALA A 150 -10.92 8.51 -1.49
CA ALA A 150 -10.15 7.27 -1.50
C ALA A 150 -9.36 7.07 -0.19
N GLN A 151 -8.72 8.11 0.33
CA GLN A 151 -8.01 8.05 1.61
C GLN A 151 -8.94 7.67 2.75
N VAL A 152 -10.13 8.27 2.85
CA VAL A 152 -11.11 7.97 3.91
C VAL A 152 -11.61 6.53 3.78
N VAL A 153 -12.05 6.12 2.58
CA VAL A 153 -12.65 4.81 2.36
C VAL A 153 -11.65 3.69 2.61
N LEU A 154 -10.45 3.76 2.01
CA LEU A 154 -9.42 2.73 2.18
C LEU A 154 -8.92 2.67 3.62
N THR A 155 -8.81 3.82 4.30
CA THR A 155 -8.42 3.85 5.72
C THR A 155 -9.47 3.18 6.59
N ALA A 156 -10.74 3.57 6.44
CA ALA A 156 -11.83 3.00 7.24
C ALA A 156 -11.97 1.48 7.01
N THR A 157 -11.96 1.07 5.74
CA THR A 157 -12.12 -0.34 5.35
C THR A 157 -10.88 -1.21 5.62
N SER A 158 -9.75 -0.60 6.03
CA SER A 158 -8.60 -1.36 6.53
C SER A 158 -8.83 -1.94 7.93
N LEU A 159 -9.81 -1.44 8.68
CA LEU A 159 -10.16 -1.97 9.98
C LEU A 159 -11.10 -3.18 9.80
N PRO A 160 -10.74 -4.37 10.34
CA PRO A 160 -11.61 -5.53 10.24
C PRO A 160 -13.02 -5.27 10.81
N GLY A 161 -14.04 -5.56 10.01
CA GLY A 161 -15.45 -5.33 10.32
C GLY A 161 -16.05 -4.04 9.74
N ALA A 162 -15.25 -3.20 9.09
CA ALA A 162 -15.74 -2.09 8.28
C ALA A 162 -15.59 -2.46 6.79
N ASP A 163 -16.66 -2.91 6.15
CA ASP A 163 -16.65 -3.39 4.76
C ASP A 163 -17.00 -2.28 3.75
N ALA A 164 -17.80 -1.30 4.18
CA ALA A 164 -18.22 -0.18 3.36
C ALA A 164 -18.35 1.11 4.18
N VAL A 165 -18.30 2.26 3.51
CA VAL A 165 -18.39 3.59 4.11
C VAL A 165 -19.55 4.36 3.49
N LEU A 166 -20.46 4.86 4.32
CA LEU A 166 -21.43 5.88 3.95
C LEU A 166 -20.93 7.25 4.45
N LEU A 167 -20.85 8.24 3.56
CA LEU A 167 -20.40 9.58 3.93
C LEU A 167 -21.59 10.49 4.23
N THR A 168 -21.52 11.18 5.35
CA THR A 168 -22.49 12.19 5.76
C THR A 168 -21.82 13.52 6.07
N ARG A 169 -22.63 14.58 6.15
CA ARG A 169 -22.25 15.84 6.77
C ARG A 169 -23.43 16.35 7.56
N ASP A 170 -23.21 16.66 8.84
CA ASP A 170 -24.27 17.03 9.78
C ASP A 170 -25.41 15.99 9.79
N GLY A 171 -25.06 14.70 9.64
CA GLY A 171 -26.00 13.58 9.57
C GLY A 171 -26.77 13.44 8.26
N VAL A 172 -26.50 14.26 7.25
CA VAL A 172 -27.14 14.16 5.92
C VAL A 172 -26.19 13.45 4.95
N PRO A 173 -26.63 12.40 4.22
CA PRO A 173 -25.82 11.75 3.20
C PRO A 173 -25.34 12.73 2.13
N VAL A 174 -24.06 12.63 1.76
CA VAL A 174 -23.46 13.44 0.70
C VAL A 174 -23.06 12.59 -0.50
N GLU A 175 -23.10 13.19 -1.68
CA GLU A 175 -22.55 12.56 -2.87
C GLU A 175 -21.02 12.60 -2.86
N ALA A 176 -20.41 11.46 -3.15
CA ALA A 176 -18.98 11.28 -3.19
C ALA A 176 -18.51 10.90 -4.60
N PRO A 177 -17.36 11.41 -5.07
CA PRO A 177 -16.83 11.04 -6.36
C PRO A 177 -16.16 9.66 -6.33
N LEU A 178 -16.59 8.78 -7.23
CA LEU A 178 -15.87 7.56 -7.62
C LEU A 178 -14.56 7.90 -8.35
N PRO A 179 -13.62 6.96 -8.55
CA PRO A 179 -12.37 7.25 -9.27
C PRO A 179 -12.56 7.81 -10.69
N SER A 180 -13.68 7.48 -11.34
CA SER A 180 -14.09 8.03 -12.64
C SER A 180 -14.50 9.51 -12.59
N GLY A 181 -14.86 10.01 -11.41
CA GLY A 181 -15.45 11.33 -11.20
C GLY A 181 -16.99 11.34 -11.20
N GLU A 182 -17.64 10.20 -11.48
CA GLU A 182 -19.07 10.03 -11.25
C GLU A 182 -19.39 10.18 -9.76
N LEU A 183 -20.51 10.83 -9.45
CA LEU A 183 -20.98 11.03 -8.09
C LEU A 183 -21.95 9.92 -7.69
N THR A 184 -21.84 9.46 -6.45
CA THR A 184 -22.74 8.45 -5.87
C THR A 184 -23.05 8.76 -4.41
N SER A 185 -24.24 8.36 -3.96
CA SER A 185 -24.62 8.33 -2.54
C SER A 185 -24.66 6.91 -1.97
N ALA A 186 -24.27 5.90 -2.75
CA ALA A 186 -24.21 4.52 -2.28
C ALA A 186 -23.04 4.32 -1.31
N PRO A 187 -23.10 3.31 -0.42
CA PRO A 187 -21.94 2.88 0.37
C PRO A 187 -20.74 2.57 -0.52
N LEU A 188 -19.58 3.04 -0.10
CA LEU A 188 -18.31 2.98 -0.82
C LEU A 188 -17.41 1.89 -0.23
N THR A 189 -16.75 1.11 -1.08
CA THR A 189 -15.92 -0.03 -0.66
C THR A 189 -14.45 0.16 -1.00
N GLU A 190 -13.59 -0.66 -0.42
CA GLU A 190 -12.16 -0.72 -0.79
C GLU A 190 -11.99 -0.96 -2.30
N ALA A 191 -12.80 -1.87 -2.86
CA ALA A 191 -12.73 -2.26 -4.27
C ALA A 191 -12.99 -1.09 -5.22
N ASP A 192 -13.87 -0.16 -4.84
CA ASP A 192 -14.16 1.04 -5.63
C ASP A 192 -12.91 1.91 -5.80
N TYR A 193 -11.99 1.90 -4.84
CA TYR A 193 -10.81 2.78 -4.80
C TYR A 193 -9.48 2.05 -4.97
N ALA A 194 -9.47 0.74 -5.21
CA ALA A 194 -8.26 -0.07 -5.38
C ALA A 194 -7.33 0.44 -6.50
N VAL A 195 -7.87 1.16 -7.50
CA VAL A 195 -7.07 1.79 -8.57
C VAL A 195 -6.04 2.79 -8.05
N PHE A 196 -6.27 3.39 -6.88
CA PHE A 196 -5.32 4.31 -6.24
C PHE A 196 -4.12 3.59 -5.62
N LEU A 197 -4.15 2.26 -5.49
CA LEU A 197 -3.07 1.47 -4.89
C LEU A 197 -2.06 0.97 -5.91
N THR A 198 -2.40 0.99 -7.20
CA THR A 198 -1.59 0.39 -8.26
C THR A 198 -1.08 1.46 -9.22
N SER A 199 0.20 1.41 -9.57
CA SER A 199 0.68 2.19 -10.72
C SER A 199 -0.02 1.70 -12.00
N PRO A 200 -0.43 2.61 -12.90
CA PRO A 200 -0.97 2.19 -14.20
C PRO A 200 0.08 1.36 -14.97
N PRO A 201 -0.34 0.37 -15.78
CA PRO A 201 0.58 -0.41 -16.59
C PRO A 201 1.29 0.51 -17.61
N THR A 202 2.62 0.41 -17.65
CA THR A 202 3.49 1.10 -18.64
C THR A 202 3.44 0.46 -20.00
#